data_AF-A0A397UCY2-F1
#
_entry.id   AF-A0A397UCY2-F1
#
_cell.length_a   1.000
_cell.length_b   1.000
_cell.length_c   1.000
_cell.angle_alpha   90.00
_cell.angle_beta   90.00
_cell.angle_gamma   90.00
#
_symmetry.space_group_name_H-M   'P 1'
#
loop_
_entity.id
_entity.type
_entity.pdbx_description
1 polymer ?
#
loop_
_entity_poly.entity_id
_entity_poly.type
_entity_poly.pdbx_seq_one_letter_code
_entity_poly.pdbx_strand_id
1 'polypeptide(L)'
;MLEVVEALTKNSLIEVSPDDIVDVFSRSNTDKIRKNKYNELTLQRDSREVKLYEEKPPTILIPKETARIALNDLVCKNLVKQEIWLQKSKTTQYLSCSTVVVGISENAKENAKKECWEYWVYSQKGKKRSR
;
A
#
# COMPACT_ATOMS: atom_id res chain seq x y z
N MET A 1 -1.35 5.10 -2.79
CA MET A 1 -1.27 4.03 -1.77
C MET A 1 -2.03 2.77 -2.18
N LEU A 2 -3.29 2.86 -2.66
CA LEU A 2 -4.03 1.70 -3.19
C LEU A 2 -3.28 0.96 -4.32
N GLU A 3 -2.61 1.70 -5.21
CA GLU A 3 -1.77 1.11 -6.28
C GLU A 3 -0.62 0.27 -5.71
N VAL A 4 -0.01 0.71 -4.60
CA VAL A 4 1.08 -0.02 -3.93
C VAL A 4 0.54 -1.29 -3.28
N VAL A 5 -0.61 -1.20 -2.61
CA VAL A 5 -1.29 -2.38 -2.04
C VAL A 5 -1.60 -3.39 -3.13
N GLU A 6 -2.24 -2.96 -4.22
CA GLU A 6 -2.58 -3.84 -5.33
C GLU A 6 -1.33 -4.49 -5.94
N ALA A 7 -0.27 -3.71 -6.21
CA ALA A 7 0.95 -4.25 -6.82
C ALA A 7 1.69 -5.24 -5.91
N LEU A 8 1.75 -4.99 -4.60
CA LEU A 8 2.41 -5.89 -3.65
C LEU A 8 1.59 -7.17 -3.41
N THR A 9 0.27 -7.08 -3.44
CA THR A 9 -0.63 -8.22 -3.21
C THR A 9 -0.91 -9.05 -4.46
N LYS A 10 -0.63 -8.51 -5.66
CA LYS A 10 -0.81 -9.20 -6.94
C LYS A 10 0.07 -10.45 -7.10
N ASN A 11 1.23 -10.47 -6.46
CA ASN A 11 2.14 -11.62 -6.42
C ASN A 11 2.05 -12.29 -5.05
N SER A 12 1.03 -13.12 -4.87
CA SER A 12 0.57 -13.74 -3.61
C SER A 12 1.53 -14.73 -2.93
N LEU A 13 2.81 -14.74 -3.29
CA LEU A 13 3.81 -15.67 -2.75
C LEU A 13 4.44 -15.19 -1.44
N ILE A 14 4.29 -13.90 -1.11
CA ILE A 14 4.90 -13.29 0.08
C ILE A 14 3.79 -12.65 0.92
N GLU A 15 3.79 -12.93 2.22
CA GLU A 15 2.93 -12.26 3.19
C GLU A 15 3.29 -10.76 3.26
N VAL A 16 2.32 -9.90 2.98
CA VAL A 16 2.50 -8.45 2.96
C VAL A 16 1.96 -7.87 4.26
N SER A 17 2.84 -7.29 5.09
CA SER A 17 2.40 -6.60 6.30
C SER A 17 2.00 -5.14 5.99
N PRO A 18 1.21 -4.49 6.86
CA PRO A 18 0.91 -3.05 6.73
C PRO A 18 2.19 -2.19 6.68
N ASP A 19 3.22 -2.59 7.43
CA ASP A 19 4.50 -1.89 7.45
C ASP A 19 5.22 -2.01 6.10
N ASP A 20 5.08 -3.13 5.38
CA ASP A 20 5.64 -3.27 4.03
C ASP A 20 5.00 -2.29 3.06
N ILE A 21 3.67 -2.11 3.13
CA ILE A 21 2.96 -1.12 2.32
C ILE A 21 3.49 0.29 2.61
N VAL A 22 3.60 0.65 3.89
CA VAL A 22 4.06 1.98 4.32
C VAL A 22 5.51 2.20 3.90
N ASP A 23 6.39 1.23 4.11
CA ASP A 23 7.80 1.34 3.76
C ASP A 23 7.99 1.52 2.24
N VAL A 24 7.26 0.76 1.42
CA VAL A 24 7.29 0.88 -0.05
C VAL A 24 6.68 2.20 -0.51
N PHE A 25 5.57 2.62 0.10
CA PHE A 25 4.92 3.90 -0.21
C PHE A 25 5.83 5.10 0.11
N SER A 26 6.53 5.06 1.24
CA SER A 26 7.48 6.09 1.68
C SER A 26 8.86 5.99 1.05
N ARG A 27 9.10 5.00 0.18
CA ARG A 27 10.37 4.77 -0.55
C ARG A 27 11.52 4.46 0.36
N SER A 28 11.23 3.73 1.42
CA SER A 28 12.24 3.25 2.35
C SER A 28 13.21 2.31 1.63
N ASN A 29 14.45 2.27 2.12
CA ASN A 29 15.48 1.36 1.62
C ASN A 29 15.87 0.35 2.71
N THR A 30 14.88 -0.29 3.32
CA THR A 30 15.13 -1.32 4.34
C THR A 30 15.67 -2.59 3.68
N ASP A 31 16.40 -3.40 4.46
CA ASP A 31 16.91 -4.68 3.95
C ASP A 31 15.79 -5.61 3.49
N LYS A 32 14.62 -5.53 4.12
CA LYS A 32 13.42 -6.27 3.72
C LYS A 32 12.95 -5.88 2.32
N ILE A 33 12.92 -4.58 1.99
CA ILE A 33 12.56 -4.07 0.66
C ILE A 33 13.52 -4.60 -0.40
N ARG A 34 14.84 -4.55 -0.12
CA ARG A 34 15.86 -5.06 -1.04
C ARG A 34 15.75 -6.57 -1.22
N LYS A 35 15.57 -7.32 -0.13
CA LYS A 35 15.47 -8.78 -0.14
C LYS A 35 14.23 -9.26 -0.90
N ASN A 36 13.10 -8.58 -0.71
CA ASN A 36 11.84 -8.90 -1.39
C ASN A 36 11.71 -8.23 -2.77
N LYS A 37 12.74 -7.49 -3.22
CA LYS A 37 12.79 -6.75 -4.49
C LYS A 37 11.64 -5.75 -4.68
N TYR A 38 11.10 -5.20 -3.59
CA TYR A 38 10.02 -4.20 -3.67
C TYR A 38 10.50 -2.86 -4.24
N ASN A 39 11.81 -2.63 -4.28
CA ASN A 39 12.41 -1.49 -4.96
C ASN A 39 12.25 -1.55 -6.50
N GLU A 40 12.02 -2.73 -7.06
CA GLU A 40 11.79 -2.94 -8.50
C GLU A 40 10.30 -2.95 -8.87
N LEU A 41 9.42 -2.64 -7.90
CA LEU A 41 7.97 -2.74 -8.08
C LEU A 41 7.47 -1.80 -9.20
N THR A 42 6.73 -2.37 -10.13
CA THR A 42 6.09 -1.67 -11.23
C THR A 42 4.60 -1.50 -10.95
N LEU A 43 4.10 -0.27 -11.10
CA LEU A 43 2.68 0.03 -11.05
C LEU A 43 2.10 0.09 -12.45
N GLN A 44 0.85 -0.35 -12.63
CA GLN A 44 0.09 -0.05 -13.83
C GLN A 44 -0.76 1.20 -13.62
N ARG A 45 -0.49 2.25 -14.41
CA ARG A 45 -1.29 3.48 -14.47
C ARG A 45 -1.70 3.77 -15.90
N ASP A 46 -2.99 3.91 -16.16
CA ASP A 46 -3.54 4.34 -17.46
C ASP A 46 -2.84 3.66 -18.66
N SER A 47 -2.69 2.33 -18.58
CA SER A 47 -2.05 1.46 -19.59
C SER A 47 -0.53 1.60 -19.76
N ARG A 48 0.16 2.24 -18.80
CA ARG A 48 1.63 2.30 -18.74
C ARG A 48 2.15 1.62 -17.48
N GLU A 49 3.24 0.90 -17.64
CA GLU A 49 4.03 0.38 -16.53
C GLU A 49 4.99 1.46 -16.06
N VAL A 50 4.90 1.78 -14.77
CA VAL A 50 5.72 2.80 -14.12
C VAL A 50 6.48 2.17 -12.98
N LYS A 51 7.80 2.23 -13.05
CA LYS A 51 8.65 1.80 -11.93
C LYS A 51 8.48 2.77 -10.78
N LEU A 52 7.95 2.25 -9.69
CA LEU A 52 7.60 3.05 -8.53
C LEU A 52 8.82 3.88 -8.11
N TYR A 53 9.99 3.28 -7.85
CA TYR A 53 11.18 3.95 -7.28
C TYR A 53 11.92 4.93 -8.21
N GLU A 54 11.58 4.96 -9.50
CA GLU A 54 12.10 5.96 -10.44
C GLU A 54 11.22 7.23 -10.47
N GLU A 55 10.01 7.17 -9.91
CA GLU A 55 9.16 8.34 -9.75
C GLU A 55 9.64 9.27 -8.64
N LYS A 56 9.13 10.51 -8.64
CA LYS A 56 9.31 11.41 -7.51
C LYS A 56 8.78 10.74 -6.22
N PRO A 57 9.32 11.10 -5.05
CA PRO A 57 8.74 10.69 -3.79
C PRO A 57 7.37 11.37 -3.59
N PRO A 58 6.48 10.79 -2.78
CA PRO A 58 5.21 11.42 -2.46
C PRO A 58 5.42 12.75 -1.74
N THR A 59 4.62 13.77 -2.11
CA THR A 59 4.64 15.10 -1.47
C THR A 59 3.66 15.22 -0.30
N ILE A 60 2.85 14.18 -0.07
CA ILE A 60 1.85 14.05 0.99
C ILE A 60 2.13 12.77 1.78
N LEU A 61 1.66 12.69 3.02
CA LEU A 61 1.88 11.53 3.89
C LEU A 61 3.37 11.16 4.02
N ILE A 62 4.24 12.18 4.05
CA ILE A 62 5.70 12.02 4.12
C ILE A 62 6.11 11.26 5.40
N PRO A 63 5.59 11.60 6.60
CA PRO A 63 5.87 10.83 7.79
C PRO A 63 5.23 9.44 7.67
N LYS A 64 6.00 8.38 7.98
CA LYS A 64 5.51 7.00 7.98
C LYS A 64 4.26 6.81 8.83
N GLU A 65 4.19 7.50 9.97
CA GLU A 65 3.03 7.45 10.86
C GLU A 65 1.76 7.97 10.17
N THR A 66 1.86 9.07 9.43
CA THR A 66 0.73 9.61 8.67
C THR A 66 0.31 8.67 7.54
N ALA A 67 1.27 8.04 6.86
CA ALA A 67 0.98 7.01 5.87
C ALA A 67 0.30 5.78 6.50
N ARG A 68 0.70 5.38 7.71
CA ARG A 68 0.08 4.28 8.45
C ARG A 68 -1.37 4.59 8.84
N ILE A 69 -1.63 5.80 9.33
CA ILE A 69 -2.99 6.27 9.63
C ILE A 69 -3.86 6.24 8.36
N ALA A 70 -3.34 6.72 7.23
CA ALA A 70 -4.05 6.67 5.96
C ALA A 70 -4.34 5.22 5.49
N LEU A 71 -3.40 4.29 5.70
CA LEU A 71 -3.62 2.88 5.40
C LEU A 71 -4.71 2.28 6.30
N ASN A 72 -4.74 2.62 7.58
CA ASN A 72 -5.79 2.14 8.48
C ASN A 72 -7.17 2.70 8.09
N ASP A 73 -7.24 3.98 7.69
CA ASP A 73 -8.47 4.60 7.18
C ASP A 73 -9.04 3.83 5.97
N LEU A 74 -8.19 3.35 5.05
CA LEU A 74 -8.64 2.47 3.95
C LEU A 74 -9.28 1.18 4.41
N VAL A 75 -8.65 0.55 5.40
CA VAL A 75 -9.11 -0.73 5.92
C VAL A 75 -10.46 -0.53 6.61
N CYS A 76 -10.59 0.50 7.44
CA CYS A 76 -11.86 0.87 8.08
C CYS A 76 -12.98 1.15 7.07
N LYS A 77 -12.62 1.67 5.90
CA LYS A 77 -13.57 1.98 4.83
C LYS A 77 -13.73 0.85 3.81
N ASN A 78 -13.24 -0.34 4.13
CA ASN A 78 -13.34 -1.54 3.29
C ASN A 78 -12.77 -1.36 1.88
N LEU A 79 -11.79 -0.47 1.68
CA LEU A 79 -11.10 -0.29 0.40
C LEU A 79 -9.86 -1.18 0.29
N VAL A 80 -9.22 -1.48 1.43
CA VAL A 80 -8.15 -2.45 1.54
C VAL A 80 -8.63 -3.64 2.36
N LYS A 81 -8.38 -4.85 1.87
CA LYS A 81 -8.67 -6.09 2.57
C LYS A 81 -7.49 -6.45 3.45
N GLN A 82 -7.77 -6.59 4.74
CA GLN A 82 -6.81 -7.01 5.75
C GLN A 82 -7.37 -8.21 6.49
N GLU A 83 -6.50 -9.17 6.79
CA GLU A 83 -6.82 -10.37 7.56
C GLU A 83 -5.93 -10.46 8.80
N ILE A 84 -6.43 -11.18 9.80
CA ILE A 84 -5.64 -11.57 10.96
C ILE A 84 -5.26 -13.03 10.80
N TRP A 85 -3.96 -13.29 10.74
CA TRP A 85 -3.43 -14.63 10.62
C TRP A 85 -2.89 -15.08 11.97
N LEU A 86 -3.42 -16.20 12.44
CA LEU A 86 -2.97 -16.87 13.66
C LEU A 86 -2.07 -18.03 13.25
N GLN A 87 -0.80 -17.97 13.64
CA GLN A 87 0.16 -19.04 13.41
C GLN A 87 0.59 -19.62 14.75
N LYS A 88 0.49 -20.94 14.87
CA LYS A 88 1.04 -21.64 16.03
C LYS A 88 2.49 -21.99 15.76
N SER A 89 3.38 -21.47 16.60
CA SER A 89 4.79 -21.84 16.54
C SER A 89 4.95 -23.33 16.80
N LYS A 90 5.63 -24.02 15.88
CA LYS A 90 5.95 -25.45 16.02
C LYS A 90 6.91 -25.71 17.20
N THR A 91 7.70 -24.71 17.57
CA THR A 91 8.81 -24.87 18.53
C THR A 91 8.44 -24.46 19.94
N THR A 92 7.56 -23.46 20.09
CA THR A 92 7.33 -22.81 21.40
C THR A 92 5.89 -22.90 21.90
N GLN A 93 5.00 -23.58 21.18
CA GLN A 93 3.55 -23.68 21.46
C GLN A 93 2.78 -22.34 21.54
N TYR A 94 3.46 -21.19 21.44
CA TYR A 94 2.82 -19.88 21.39
C TYR A 94 2.07 -19.65 20.07
N LEU A 95 0.95 -18.92 20.18
CA LEU A 95 0.22 -18.37 19.06
C LEU A 95 0.80 -16.99 18.72
N SER A 96 1.33 -16.82 17.51
CA SER A 96 1.62 -15.52 16.94
C SER A 96 0.40 -15.02 16.18
N CYS A 97 0.11 -13.73 16.34
CA CYS A 97 -0.95 -13.03 15.64
C CYS A 97 -0.32 -11.95 14.76
N SER A 98 -0.61 -12.01 13.46
CA SER A 98 -0.09 -11.06 12.48
C SER A 98 -1.24 -10.48 11.67
N THR A 99 -1.15 -9.19 11.35
CA THR A 99 -2.05 -8.55 10.39
C THR A 99 -1.45 -8.63 8.99
N VAL A 100 -2.21 -9.14 8.04
CA VAL A 100 -1.78 -9.34 6.65
C VAL A 100 -2.67 -8.56 5.71
N VAL A 101 -2.06 -7.81 4.79
CA VAL A 101 -2.78 -7.11 3.72
C VAL A 101 -2.91 -8.08 2.55
N VAL A 102 -4.15 -8.42 2.18
CA VAL A 102 -4.42 -9.47 1.18
C VAL A 102 -4.86 -8.89 -0.18
N GLY A 103 -5.22 -7.62 -0.24
CA GLY A 103 -5.52 -6.94 -1.49
C GLY A 103 -6.34 -5.68 -1.32
N ILE A 104 -6.88 -5.20 -2.43
CA ILE A 104 -7.87 -4.13 -2.46
C ILE A 104 -9.27 -4.70 -2.72
N SER A 105 -10.30 -3.98 -2.29
CA SER A 105 -11.69 -4.33 -2.60
C SER A 105 -12.03 -4.09 -4.07
N GLU A 106 -13.05 -4.79 -4.54
CA GLU A 106 -13.63 -4.52 -5.86
C GLU A 106 -14.09 -3.06 -5.92
N ASN A 107 -13.83 -2.39 -7.04
CA ASN A 107 -14.11 -0.97 -7.24
C ASN A 107 -13.43 0.00 -6.24
N ALA A 108 -12.44 -0.45 -5.45
CA ALA A 108 -11.80 0.40 -4.44
C ALA A 108 -11.20 1.69 -5.03
N LYS A 109 -10.59 1.60 -6.21
CA LYS A 109 -10.04 2.76 -6.93
C LYS A 109 -11.11 3.73 -7.43
N GLU A 110 -12.28 3.22 -7.83
CA GLU A 110 -13.39 4.04 -8.31
C GLU A 110 -14.06 4.76 -7.14
N ASN A 111 -14.30 4.05 -6.04
CA ASN A 111 -14.84 4.62 -4.80
C ASN A 111 -13.92 5.71 -4.24
N ALA A 112 -12.61 5.44 -4.19
CA ALA A 112 -11.58 6.41 -3.81
C ALA A 112 -11.63 7.69 -4.66
N LYS A 113 -11.85 7.57 -5.98
CA LYS A 113 -11.98 8.71 -6.89
C LYS A 113 -13.28 9.47 -6.65
N LYS A 114 -14.41 8.77 -6.52
CA LYS A 114 -15.74 9.36 -6.33
C LYS A 114 -15.79 10.24 -5.09
N GLU A 115 -15.16 9.81 -4.02
CA GLU A 115 -15.15 10.53 -2.75
C GLU A 115 -14.01 11.59 -2.66
N CYS A 116 -13.22 11.77 -3.72
CA CYS A 116 -12.13 12.76 -3.80
C CYS A 116 -11.05 12.59 -2.73
N TRP A 117 -10.70 11.35 -2.39
CA TRP A 117 -9.62 11.13 -1.43
C TRP A 117 -8.28 11.25 -2.17
N GLU A 118 -7.73 12.47 -2.17
CA GLU A 118 -6.55 12.88 -2.94
C GLU A 118 -5.25 12.15 -2.56
N TYR A 119 -5.25 11.38 -1.47
CA TYR A 119 -4.12 10.61 -0.98
C TYR A 119 -3.94 9.23 -1.66
N TRP A 120 -4.84 8.87 -2.59
CA TRP A 120 -4.84 7.55 -3.23
C TRP A 120 -4.01 7.41 -4.49
N VAL A 121 -4.02 8.44 -5.32
CA VAL A 121 -3.32 8.49 -6.60
C VAL A 121 -2.44 9.73 -6.56
N TYR A 122 -1.23 9.58 -7.07
CA TYR A 122 -0.32 10.70 -7.33
C TYR A 122 -1.10 11.94 -7.78
N SER A 123 -0.87 13.10 -7.14
CA SER A 123 -1.63 14.31 -7.49
C SER A 123 -1.51 14.54 -9.00
N GLN A 124 -2.58 14.28 -9.74
CA GLN A 124 -2.71 14.78 -11.09
C GLN A 124 -2.55 16.29 -10.96
N LYS A 125 -1.50 16.83 -11.59
CA LYS A 125 -1.12 18.25 -11.53
C LYS A 125 -2.35 19.14 -11.47
N GLY A 126 -2.35 20.05 -10.49
CA GLY A 126 -3.50 20.82 -10.05
C GLY A 126 -4.45 21.27 -11.17
N LYS A 127 -5.70 20.80 -11.08
CA LYS A 127 -6.80 21.69 -11.42
C LYS A 127 -6.89 22.70 -10.28
N LYS A 128 -6.45 23.93 -10.54
CA LYS A 128 -6.82 25.10 -9.73
C LYS A 128 -8.32 24.97 -9.46
N ARG A 129 -8.71 24.84 -8.19
CA ARG A 129 -10.09 25.11 -7.78
C ARG A 129 -10.33 26.59 -8.10
N SER A 130 -10.98 26.87 -9.22
CA SER A 130 -11.56 28.18 -9.49
C SER A 130 -12.63 28.42 -8.43
N ARG A 131 -12.39 29.39 -7.55
CA ARG A 131 -13.43 30.01 -6.72
C ARG A 131 -14.40 30.78 -7.60
#